data_AF-A0A426W4V0-F1
#
_entry.id   AF-A0A426W4V0-F1
#
_cell.length_a   1.000
_cell.length_b   1.000
_cell.length_c   1.000
_cell.angle_alpha   90.00
_cell.angle_beta   90.00
_cell.angle_gamma   90.00
#
_symmetry.space_group_name_H-M   'P 1'
#
loop_
_entity.id
_entity.type
_entity.pdbx_description
1 polymer ?
#
loop_
_entity_poly.entity_id
_entity_poly.type
_entity_poly.pdbx_seq_one_letter_code
_entity_poly.pdbx_strand_id
1 'polypeptide(L)'
;MSTDLFRWMLLATLLNPWMAQAEQRMELDGTAVVGSRESPQVLYLVPWRKSGPGDPLGMPPLENGDDLLVPLERAVFRRQLDYFSAANE
;
A
#
# COMPACT_ATOMS: atom_id res chain seq x y z
N MET A 1 25.88 -47.44 -57.12
CA MET A 1 25.81 -46.19 -56.33
C MET A 1 26.37 -46.53 -54.95
N SER A 2 27.58 -46.07 -54.62
CA SER A 2 28.29 -46.52 -53.42
C SER A 2 27.57 -46.08 -52.14
N THR A 3 27.41 -47.03 -51.21
CA THR A 3 26.84 -46.81 -49.87
C THR A 3 27.64 -45.77 -49.07
N ASP A 4 28.92 -45.59 -49.40
CA ASP A 4 29.80 -44.64 -48.75
C ASP A 4 29.41 -43.18 -49.02
N LEU A 5 28.93 -42.87 -50.23
CA LEU A 5 28.45 -41.53 -50.55
C LEU A 5 27.21 -41.17 -49.72
N PHE A 6 26.32 -42.15 -49.52
CA PHE A 6 25.12 -41.94 -48.70
C PHE A 6 25.45 -41.73 -47.22
N ARG A 7 26.43 -42.48 -46.68
CA ARG A 7 26.91 -42.32 -45.30
C ARG A 7 27.58 -40.96 -45.07
N TRP A 8 28.39 -40.51 -46.02
CA TRP A 8 29.01 -39.19 -45.97
C TRP A 8 28.01 -38.05 -46.11
N MET A 9 26.99 -38.22 -46.94
CA MET A 9 25.89 -37.25 -47.04
C MET A 9 25.11 -37.15 -45.72
N LEU A 10 24.82 -38.28 -45.06
CA LEU A 10 24.18 -38.32 -43.74
C LEU A 10 25.02 -37.67 -42.64
N LEU A 11 26.33 -37.95 -42.63
CA LEU A 11 27.26 -37.30 -41.70
C LEU A 11 27.33 -35.78 -41.93
N ALA A 12 27.39 -35.34 -43.18
CA ALA A 12 27.41 -33.92 -43.53
C ALA A 12 26.12 -33.21 -43.08
N THR A 13 24.97 -33.89 -43.16
CA THR A 13 23.70 -33.31 -42.67
C THR A 13 23.60 -33.22 -41.16
N LEU A 14 24.17 -34.17 -40.41
CA LEU A 14 24.15 -34.17 -38.94
C LEU A 14 25.13 -33.16 -38.34
N LEU A 15 26.22 -32.85 -39.04
CA LEU A 15 27.22 -31.86 -38.64
C LEU A 15 26.82 -30.43 -38.98
N ASN A 16 25.64 -30.17 -39.56
CA ASN A 16 25.28 -28.85 -40.05
C ASN A 16 24.75 -27.95 -38.90
N PRO A 17 25.51 -26.93 -38.45
CA PRO A 17 25.11 -26.07 -37.33
C PRO A 17 24.05 -25.02 -37.74
N TRP A 18 23.53 -25.08 -38.96
CA TRP A 18 22.61 -24.08 -39.50
C TRP A 18 21.28 -23.96 -38.73
N MET A 19 20.88 -25.00 -37.99
CA MET A 19 19.69 -24.96 -37.13
C MET A 19 19.99 -24.73 -35.65
N ALA A 20 21.26 -24.60 -35.26
CA ALA A 20 21.63 -24.31 -33.87
C ALA A 20 21.51 -22.80 -33.56
N GLN A 21 20.35 -22.21 -33.84
CA GLN A 21 19.97 -20.86 -33.39
C GLN A 21 19.35 -20.98 -31.99
N ALA A 22 20.15 -21.41 -31.01
CA ALA A 22 19.69 -21.61 -29.64
C ALA A 22 20.23 -20.50 -28.73
N GLU A 23 19.72 -19.28 -28.90
CA GLU A 23 19.55 -18.36 -27.76
C GLU A 23 18.59 -17.22 -28.14
N GLN A 24 17.31 -17.37 -27.80
CA GLN A 24 16.38 -16.24 -27.84
C GLN A 24 16.53 -15.47 -26.52
N ARG A 25 17.49 -14.54 -26.49
CA ARG A 25 17.62 -13.60 -25.37
C ARG A 25 16.49 -12.59 -25.43
N MET A 26 15.49 -12.78 -24.57
CA MET A 26 14.47 -11.75 -24.33
C MET A 26 15.01 -10.81 -23.27
N GLU A 27 15.48 -9.63 -23.70
CA GLU A 27 15.76 -8.51 -22.81
C GLU A 27 14.42 -7.88 -22.44
N LEU A 28 13.88 -8.29 -21.29
CA LEU A 28 12.70 -7.67 -20.72
C LEU A 28 13.15 -6.35 -20.09
N ASP A 29 12.65 -5.22 -20.57
CA ASP A 29 12.73 -3.97 -19.81
C ASP A 29 12.17 -4.26 -18.42
N GLY A 30 13.01 -4.09 -17.40
CA GLY A 30 12.61 -4.30 -16.02
C GLY A 30 11.37 -3.49 -15.71
N THR A 31 10.45 -4.06 -14.93
CA THR A 31 9.30 -3.31 -14.43
C THR A 31 9.85 -2.19 -13.55
N ALA A 32 9.88 -0.97 -14.09
CA ALA A 32 10.27 0.20 -13.32
C ALA A 32 9.16 0.44 -12.28
N VAL A 33 9.37 -0.08 -11.07
CA VAL A 33 8.56 0.30 -9.91
C VAL A 33 8.91 1.76 -9.63
N VAL A 34 8.12 2.67 -10.22
CA VAL A 34 8.19 4.11 -9.90
C VAL A 34 7.62 4.26 -8.50
N GLY A 35 8.46 3.94 -7.51
CA GLY A 35 8.09 3.86 -6.11
C GLY A 35 7.33 5.11 -5.64
N SER A 36 6.27 4.86 -4.88
CA SER A 36 5.50 5.83 -4.11
C SER A 36 4.59 6.79 -4.89
N ARG A 37 4.53 6.81 -6.23
CA ARG A 37 3.59 7.69 -6.95
C ARG A 37 2.13 7.21 -6.99
N GLU A 38 1.90 5.95 -6.66
CA GLU A 38 0.57 5.36 -6.55
C GLU A 38 0.10 5.12 -5.12
N SER A 39 0.86 5.62 -4.13
CA SER A 39 0.35 5.68 -2.76
C SER A 39 -0.67 6.82 -2.68
N PRO A 40 -1.94 6.56 -2.32
CA PRO A 40 -2.92 7.62 -2.17
C PRO A 40 -2.44 8.57 -1.07
N GLN A 41 -2.10 9.80 -1.45
CA GLN A 41 -1.61 10.83 -0.52
C GLN A 41 -2.63 11.14 0.59
N VAL A 42 -3.91 10.84 0.37
CA VAL A 42 -5.01 11.00 1.33
C VAL A 42 -6.01 9.85 1.17
N LEU A 43 -6.25 9.09 2.24
CA LEU A 43 -7.33 8.11 2.33
C LEU A 43 -8.65 8.82 2.69
N TYR A 44 -9.61 8.83 1.77
CA TYR A 44 -10.94 9.38 2.05
C TYR A 44 -11.91 8.26 2.46
N LEU A 45 -12.26 8.20 3.74
CA LEU A 45 -13.20 7.22 4.29
C LEU A 45 -14.63 7.75 4.16
N VAL A 46 -15.40 7.15 3.26
CA VAL A 46 -16.84 7.44 3.16
C VAL A 46 -17.59 6.56 4.18
N PRO A 47 -18.43 7.16 5.05
CA PRO A 47 -19.24 6.38 5.97
C PRO A 47 -20.25 5.53 5.19
N TRP A 48 -20.14 4.21 5.36
CA TRP A 48 -21.01 3.21 4.71
C TRP A 48 -22.47 3.25 5.23
N ARG A 49 -22.73 4.06 6.26
CA ARG A 49 -24.05 4.27 6.87
C ARG A 49 -24.25 5.76 7.10
N LYS A 50 -25.47 6.26 6.87
CA LYS A 50 -25.82 7.65 7.22
C LYS A 50 -25.50 7.86 8.70
N SER A 51 -24.62 8.82 9.01
CA SER A 51 -24.54 9.35 10.36
C SER A 51 -25.92 9.94 10.65
N GLY A 52 -26.67 9.33 11.56
CA GLY A 52 -27.86 9.98 12.11
C GLY A 52 -27.45 11.34 12.68
N PRO A 53 -28.40 12.28 12.88
CA PRO A 53 -28.12 13.44 13.72
C PRO A 53 -27.51 12.88 15.01
N GLY A 54 -26.24 13.21 15.25
CA GLY A 54 -25.46 12.55 16.28
C GLY A 54 -26.22 12.63 17.58
N ASP A 55 -26.55 11.48 18.16
CA ASP A 55 -26.73 11.46 19.60
C ASP A 55 -25.33 11.74 20.15
N PRO A 56 -25.08 12.92 20.74
CA PRO A 56 -23.78 13.19 21.31
C PRO A 56 -23.61 12.18 22.44
N LEU A 57 -22.83 11.12 22.21
CA LEU A 57 -22.54 10.04 23.15
C LEU A 57 -22.34 10.59 24.56
N GLY A 58 -23.41 10.65 25.36
CA GLY A 58 -23.44 11.24 26.69
C GLY A 58 -22.77 12.61 26.84
N MET A 59 -22.58 13.41 25.77
CA MET A 59 -21.91 14.69 25.94
C MET A 59 -22.91 15.68 26.53
N PRO A 60 -22.65 16.24 27.73
CA PRO A 60 -23.53 17.26 28.28
C PRO A 60 -23.68 18.39 27.25
N PRO A 61 -24.86 19.01 27.13
CA PRO A 61 -25.05 20.17 26.26
C PRO A 61 -23.97 21.20 26.61
N LEU A 62 -23.06 21.43 25.67
CA LEU A 62 -22.03 22.45 25.85
C LEU A 62 -22.76 23.78 25.72
N GLU A 63 -23.03 24.42 26.87
CA GLU A 63 -23.90 25.59 26.93
C GLU A 63 -23.38 26.73 26.06
N ASN A 64 -22.06 26.79 25.77
CA ASN A 64 -21.47 27.68 24.79
C ASN A 64 -20.23 27.03 24.13
N GLY A 65 -20.16 27.03 22.80
CA GLY A 65 -19.03 26.46 22.05
C GLY A 65 -17.73 27.29 22.13
N ASP A 66 -17.83 28.56 22.53
CA ASP A 66 -16.69 29.48 22.61
C ASP A 66 -15.70 29.08 23.72
N ASP A 67 -16.18 28.48 24.81
CA ASP A 67 -15.32 27.97 25.89
C ASP A 67 -14.46 26.77 25.47
N LEU A 68 -14.86 26.04 24.42
CA LEU A 68 -14.07 24.92 23.88
C LEU A 68 -12.82 25.39 23.12
N LEU A 69 -12.81 26.64 22.67
CA LEU A 69 -11.72 27.21 21.88
C LEU A 69 -10.68 27.92 22.76
N VAL A 70 -10.92 28.00 24.07
CA VAL A 70 -9.99 28.62 25.01
C VAL A 70 -8.74 27.74 25.16
N PRO A 71 -7.53 28.31 25.13
CA PRO A 71 -6.30 27.56 25.39
C PRO A 71 -6.36 26.81 26.73
N LEU A 72 -6.16 25.49 26.70
CA LEU A 72 -6.19 24.66 27.89
C LEU A 72 -4.88 24.76 28.68
N GLU A 73 -4.92 25.33 29.88
CA GLU A 73 -3.79 25.31 30.82
C GLU A 73 -3.66 23.97 31.54
N ARG A 74 -2.70 23.15 31.09
CA ARG A 74 -2.50 21.77 31.61
C ARG A 74 -2.29 21.69 33.12
N ALA A 75 -1.65 22.68 33.75
CA ALA A 75 -1.39 22.66 35.18
C ALA A 75 -2.67 22.89 36.01
N VAL A 76 -3.54 23.78 35.55
CA VAL A 76 -4.84 24.08 36.18
C VAL A 76 -5.77 22.89 36.01
N PHE A 77 -5.84 22.32 34.80
CA PHE A 77 -6.72 21.18 34.52
C PHE A 77 -6.36 19.93 35.35
N ARG A 78 -5.06 19.66 35.53
CA ARG A 78 -4.60 18.57 36.41
C ARG A 78 -5.06 18.76 37.86
N ARG A 79 -4.92 19.98 38.40
CA ARG A 79 -5.40 20.29 39.75
C ARG A 79 -6.91 20.11 39.90
N GLN A 80 -7.69 20.46 38.86
CA GLN A 80 -9.13 20.22 38.85
C GLN A 80 -9.46 18.73 38.87
N LEU A 81 -8.70 17.91 38.12
CA LEU A 81 -8.85 16.46 38.13
C LEU A 81 -8.54 15.86 39.50
N ASP A 82 -7.45 16.30 40.14
CA ASP A 82 -7.07 15.85 41.48
C ASP A 82 -8.17 16.19 42.50
N TYR A 83 -8.69 17.43 42.47
CA TYR A 83 -9.81 17.84 43.33
C TYR A 83 -11.07 17.01 43.09
N PHE A 84 -11.43 16.77 41.82
CA PHE A 84 -12.60 15.98 41.48
C PHE A 84 -12.46 14.53 41.97
N SER A 85 -11.29 13.92 41.80
CA SER A 85 -11.03 12.57 42.28
C SER A 85 -11.14 12.46 43.80
N ALA A 86 -10.61 13.42 44.55
CA ALA A 86 -10.70 13.46 46.01
C ALA A 86 -12.12 13.74 46.52
N ALA A 87 -12.95 14.44 45.73
CA ALA A 87 -14.33 14.75 46.10
C ALA A 87 -15.31 13.60 45.79
N ASN A 88 -14.92 12.64 44.95
CA ASN A 88 -15.75 11.52 44.49
C ASN A 88 -15.32 10.17 45.09
N GLU A 89 -14.41 10.19 46.06
CA GLU A 89 -14.11 9.10 47.01
C GLU A 89 -14.98 9.24 48.28
#